data_AF-A0A5C7LLI8-F1
#
_entry.id   AF-A0A5C7LLI8-F1
#
_cell.length_a   1.000
_cell.length_b   1.000
_cell.length_c   1.000
_cell.angle_alpha   90.00
_cell.angle_beta   90.00
_cell.angle_gamma   90.00
#
_symmetry.space_group_name_H-M   'P 1'
#
loop_
_entity.id
_entity.type
_entity.pdbx_description
1 polymer ?
#
loop_
_entity_poly.entity_id
_entity_poly.type
_entity_poly.pdbx_seq_one_letter_code
_entity_poly.pdbx_strand_id
1 'polypeptide(L)'
;MIPTFLGLSEFWSTAITILIGIVGAARLTRLMVNDDFPPVLWFRSRWNWWTREGTRFEAWNKLMQCPWCFGYWATLIVFGAGFASAWHLAWFLIVGSLAASYAVSWIVYHDED
;
A
#
# COMPACT_ATOMS: atom_id res chain seq x y z
N MET A 1 -14.22 -8.63 13.42
CA MET A 1 -15.25 -9.28 12.58
C MET A 1 -15.29 -8.51 11.27
N ILE A 2 -15.03 -9.15 10.13
CA ILE A 2 -15.07 -8.47 8.83
C ILE A 2 -16.54 -8.18 8.51
N PRO A 3 -16.92 -6.95 8.12
CA PRO A 3 -18.30 -6.66 7.79
C PRO A 3 -18.78 -7.52 6.62
N THR A 4 -19.96 -8.11 6.74
CA THR A 4 -20.62 -8.78 5.61
C THR A 4 -21.13 -7.72 4.65
N PHE A 5 -20.56 -7.69 3.45
CA PHE A 5 -20.95 -6.72 2.44
C PHE A 5 -22.20 -7.21 1.73
N LEU A 6 -23.24 -6.38 1.62
CA LEU A 6 -24.34 -6.58 0.66
C LEU A 6 -25.03 -7.97 0.73
N GLY A 7 -25.06 -8.62 1.89
CA GLY A 7 -25.62 -9.96 2.05
C GLY A 7 -24.74 -11.12 1.54
N LEU A 8 -23.47 -10.85 1.22
CA LEU A 8 -22.48 -11.86 0.86
C LEU A 8 -22.14 -12.74 2.08
N SER A 9 -21.77 -14.00 1.80
CA SER A 9 -21.24 -14.88 2.84
C SER A 9 -19.93 -14.33 3.42
N GLU A 10 -19.60 -14.77 4.64
CA GLU A 10 -18.36 -14.38 5.32
C GLU A 10 -17.11 -14.71 4.48
N PHE A 11 -17.15 -15.84 3.76
CA PHE A 11 -16.09 -16.24 2.85
C PHE A 11 -15.83 -15.18 1.75
N TRP A 12 -16.88 -14.76 1.05
CA TRP A 12 -16.76 -13.76 -0.02
C TRP A 12 -16.33 -12.40 0.51
N SER A 13 -16.89 -11.98 1.65
CA SER A 13 -16.52 -10.71 2.29
C SER A 13 -15.04 -10.69 2.70
N THR A 14 -14.54 -11.84 3.18
CA THR A 14 -13.12 -12.01 3.52
C THR A 14 -12.23 -11.99 2.28
N ALA A 15 -12.62 -12.72 1.22
CA ALA A 15 -11.86 -12.74 -0.03
C ALA A 15 -11.75 -11.34 -0.66
N ILE A 16 -12.85 -10.57 -0.71
CA ILE A 16 -12.85 -9.19 -1.19
C ILE A 16 -11.95 -8.30 -0.34
N THR A 17 -12.02 -8.43 0.99
CA THR A 17 -11.17 -7.66 1.91
C THR A 17 -9.69 -7.95 1.68
N ILE A 18 -9.32 -9.22 1.48
CA ILE A 18 -7.95 -9.63 1.17
C ILE A 18 -7.50 -9.04 -0.16
N LEU A 19 -8.33 -9.10 -1.21
CA LEU A 19 -8.01 -8.53 -2.52
C LEU A 19 -7.80 -7.02 -2.45
N ILE A 20 -8.68 -6.29 -1.76
CA ILE A 20 -8.52 -4.85 -1.52
C ILE A 20 -7.19 -4.57 -0.79
N GLY A 21 -6.87 -5.38 0.23
CA GLY A 21 -5.63 -5.26 0.98
C GLY A 21 -4.39 -5.48 0.11
N ILE A 22 -4.39 -6.50 -0.75
CA ILE A 22 -3.28 -6.81 -1.67
C ILE A 22 -3.05 -5.66 -2.66
N VAL A 23 -4.11 -5.22 -3.35
CA VAL A 23 -4.01 -4.16 -4.36
C VAL A 23 -3.69 -2.81 -3.71
N GLY A 24 -4.27 -2.53 -2.54
CA GLY A 24 -3.95 -1.33 -1.76
C GLY A 24 -2.50 -1.31 -1.29
N ALA A 25 -1.95 -2.45 -0.84
CA ALA A 25 -0.54 -2.58 -0.50
C ALA A 25 0.36 -2.38 -1.73
N ALA A 26 0.00 -2.98 -2.88
CA ALA A 26 0.74 -2.77 -4.13
C ALA A 26 0.78 -1.29 -4.55
N ARG A 27 -0.36 -0.58 -4.46
CA ARG A 27 -0.43 0.86 -4.72
C ARG A 27 0.47 1.65 -3.78
N LEU A 28 0.41 1.34 -2.49
CA LEU A 28 1.22 2.00 -1.46
C LEU A 28 2.71 1.75 -1.70
N THR A 29 3.10 0.54 -2.08
CA THR A 29 4.48 0.23 -2.46
C THR A 29 4.94 1.05 -3.65
N ARG A 30 4.12 1.12 -4.70
CA ARG A 30 4.44 1.95 -5.87
C ARG A 30 4.54 3.43 -5.50
N LEU A 31 3.62 3.93 -4.68
CA LEU A 31 3.62 5.32 -4.22
C LEU A 31 4.92 5.65 -3.50
N MET A 32 5.35 4.79 -2.57
CA MET A 32 6.54 5.03 -1.75
C MET A 32 7.85 4.83 -2.51
N VAL A 33 7.91 3.87 -3.43
CA VAL A 33 9.17 3.47 -4.08
C VAL A 33 9.36 4.12 -5.45
N ASN A 34 8.30 4.32 -6.22
CA ASN A 34 8.40 4.71 -7.64
C ASN A 34 7.76 6.06 -7.98
N ASP A 35 6.62 6.42 -7.37
CA ASP A 35 5.90 7.63 -7.78
C ASP A 35 6.62 8.92 -7.36
N ASP A 36 6.46 9.96 -8.18
CA ASP A 36 7.04 11.29 -7.96
C ASP A 36 6.04 12.30 -7.37
N PHE A 37 5.17 11.82 -6.47
CA PHE A 37 4.27 12.69 -5.74
C PHE A 37 5.08 13.56 -4.74
N PRO A 38 5.04 14.90 -4.81
CA PRO A 38 6.02 15.75 -4.13
C PRO A 38 6.20 15.49 -2.63
N PRO A 39 5.15 15.26 -1.82
CA PRO A 39 5.31 14.91 -0.41
C PRO A 39 6.06 13.59 -0.17
N VAL A 40 5.76 12.58 -0.98
CA VAL A 40 6.39 11.25 -0.85
C VAL A 40 7.82 11.29 -1.39
N LEU A 41 8.05 12.04 -2.46
CA LEU A 41 9.38 12.26 -3.00
C LEU A 41 10.28 12.98 -1.99
N TRP A 42 9.78 14.04 -1.35
CA TRP A 42 10.47 14.73 -0.25
C TRP A 42 10.81 13.77 0.89
N PHE A 43 9.86 12.93 1.32
CA PHE A 43 10.09 11.93 2.36
C PHE A 43 11.17 10.92 1.96
N ARG A 44 11.10 10.39 0.73
CA ARG A 44 12.09 9.44 0.19
C ARG A 44 13.48 10.07 0.11
N SER A 45 13.59 11.32 -0.34
CA SER A 45 14.85 12.08 -0.33
C SER A 45 15.41 12.28 1.08
N ARG A 46 14.54 12.59 2.05
CA ARG A 46 14.95 12.75 3.46
C ARG A 46 15.46 11.44 4.04
N TRP A 47 14.76 10.34 3.77
CA TRP A 47 15.16 8.99 4.18
C TRP A 47 16.53 8.62 3.60
N ASN A 48 16.72 8.83 2.30
CA ASN A 48 17.99 8.56 1.62
C ASN A 48 19.13 9.37 2.22
N TRP A 49 18.90 10.62 2.59
CA TRP A 49 19.92 11.44 3.25
C TRP A 49 20.32 10.88 4.63
N TRP A 50 19.36 10.38 5.41
CA TRP A 50 19.62 9.78 6.73
C TRP A 50 20.28 8.41 6.67
N THR A 51 20.01 7.66 5.61
CA THR A 51 20.43 6.27 5.43
C THR A 51 21.50 6.13 4.35
N ARG A 52 22.15 7.22 3.94
CA ARG A 52 23.23 7.18 2.93
C ARG A 52 24.42 6.34 3.42
N GLU A 53 25.23 5.92 2.47
CA GLU A 53 26.47 5.19 2.73
C GLU A 53 27.37 5.92 3.74
N GLY A 54 28.01 5.14 4.62
CA GLY A 54 28.87 5.65 5.69
C GLY A 54 28.12 6.17 6.92
N THR A 55 26.80 6.00 6.98
CA THR A 55 26.01 6.24 8.19
C THR A 55 25.72 4.94 8.92
N ARG A 56 25.48 5.01 10.24
CA ARG A 56 25.02 3.85 11.05
C ARG A 56 23.68 3.25 10.58
N PHE A 57 22.97 3.91 9.66
CA PHE A 57 21.65 3.51 9.17
C PHE A 57 21.68 3.04 7.71
N GLU A 58 22.85 2.83 7.11
CA GLU A 58 22.99 2.43 5.71
C GLU A 58 22.17 1.18 5.34
N ALA A 59 22.09 0.19 6.24
CA ALA A 59 21.30 -1.03 6.02
C ALA A 59 19.79 -0.76 5.81
N TRP A 60 19.28 0.38 6.31
CA TRP A 60 17.89 0.79 6.17
C TRP A 60 17.59 1.46 4.83
N ASN A 61 18.60 1.80 4.05
CA ASN A 61 18.45 2.51 2.78
C ASN A 61 17.61 1.70 1.77
N LYS A 62 17.94 0.41 1.63
CA LYS A 62 17.27 -0.51 0.70
C LYS A 62 15.78 -0.68 0.97
N LEU A 63 15.33 -0.40 2.20
CA LEU A 63 13.94 -0.52 2.60
C LEU A 63 13.00 0.32 1.73
N MET A 64 13.38 1.56 1.42
CA MET A 64 12.53 2.53 0.70
C MET A 64 12.86 2.63 -0.80
N GLN A 65 13.83 1.85 -1.27
CA GLN A 65 14.28 1.88 -2.67
C GLN A 65 13.96 0.59 -3.43
N CYS A 66 13.68 -0.51 -2.72
CA CYS A 66 13.37 -1.79 -3.33
C CYS A 66 11.88 -2.12 -3.16
N PRO A 67 11.11 -2.32 -4.24
CA PRO A 67 9.70 -2.68 -4.17
C PRO A 67 9.45 -3.97 -3.38
N TRP A 68 10.35 -4.94 -3.46
CA TRP A 68 10.24 -6.20 -2.72
C TRP A 68 10.50 -6.01 -1.22
N CYS A 69 11.47 -5.15 -0.87
CA CYS A 69 11.76 -4.85 0.53
C CYS A 69 10.61 -4.08 1.15
N PHE A 70 10.15 -3.00 0.51
CA PHE A 70 9.05 -2.20 1.03
C PHE A 70 7.70 -2.91 0.95
N GLY A 71 7.50 -3.78 -0.06
CA GLY A 71 6.26 -4.51 -0.30
C GLY A 71 5.76 -5.27 0.93
N TYR A 72 6.65 -6.01 1.59
CA TYR A 72 6.34 -6.70 2.84
C TYR A 72 5.80 -5.73 3.92
N TRP A 73 6.47 -4.58 4.10
CA TRP A 73 6.07 -3.59 5.10
C TRP A 73 4.77 -2.87 4.72
N ALA A 74 4.56 -2.57 3.44
CA ALA A 74 3.31 -2.02 2.95
C ALA A 74 2.14 -2.99 3.22
N THR A 75 2.33 -4.29 2.99
CA THR A 75 1.34 -5.32 3.34
C THR A 75 1.05 -5.32 4.84
N LEU A 76 2.10 -5.33 5.68
CA LEU A 76 1.91 -5.27 7.14
C LEU A 76 1.20 -4.00 7.59
N ILE A 77 1.51 -2.84 7.02
CA ILE A 77 0.85 -1.57 7.33
C ILE A 77 -0.63 -1.64 6.95
N VAL A 78 -0.94 -2.09 5.74
CA VAL A 78 -2.32 -2.16 5.23
C VAL A 78 -3.16 -3.14 6.04
N PHE A 79 -2.71 -4.39 6.20
CA PHE A 79 -3.45 -5.40 6.95
C PHE A 79 -3.43 -5.14 8.46
N GLY A 80 -2.32 -4.61 8.98
CA GLY A 80 -2.20 -4.20 10.38
C GLY A 80 -3.16 -3.06 10.74
N ALA A 81 -3.32 -2.06 9.86
CA ALA A 81 -4.32 -1.01 10.04
C ALA A 81 -5.75 -1.55 9.98
N GLY A 82 -6.00 -2.55 9.12
CA GLY A 82 -7.29 -3.24 9.03
C GLY A 82 -7.60 -3.99 10.33
N PHE A 83 -6.64 -4.77 10.80
CA PHE A 83 -6.74 -5.49 12.07
C PHE A 83 -6.93 -4.55 13.27
N ALA A 84 -6.11 -3.50 13.38
CA ALA A 84 -6.16 -2.53 14.47
C ALA A 84 -7.46 -1.71 14.51
N SER A 85 -8.06 -1.45 13.34
CA SER A 85 -9.37 -0.80 13.23
C SER A 85 -10.54 -1.78 13.26
N ALA A 86 -10.31 -3.06 13.55
CA ALA A 86 -11.32 -4.11 13.49
C ALA A 86 -12.10 -4.16 12.15
N TRP A 87 -11.43 -3.83 11.05
CA TRP A 87 -12.00 -3.72 9.70
C TRP A 87 -13.13 -2.70 9.62
N HIS A 88 -12.95 -1.55 10.27
CA HIS A 88 -13.91 -0.45 10.22
C HIS A 88 -14.10 0.09 8.79
N LEU A 89 -15.26 0.68 8.51
CA LEU A 89 -15.57 1.29 7.20
C LEU A 89 -14.48 2.27 6.72
N ALA A 90 -13.86 3.01 7.64
CA ALA A 90 -12.77 3.93 7.33
C ALA A 90 -11.58 3.24 6.66
N TRP A 91 -11.26 2.00 7.04
CA TRP A 91 -10.20 1.23 6.39
C TRP A 91 -10.56 0.93 4.93
N PHE A 92 -11.81 0.51 4.68
CA PHE A 92 -12.29 0.26 3.32
C PHE A 92 -12.29 1.53 2.45
N LEU A 93 -12.60 2.70 3.03
CA LEU A 93 -12.53 3.95 2.29
C LEU A 93 -11.08 4.34 1.94
N ILE A 94 -10.15 4.21 2.89
CA ILE A 94 -8.75 4.60 2.69
C ILE A 94 -8.01 3.58 1.81
N VAL A 95 -8.03 2.31 2.18
CA VAL A 95 -7.31 1.26 1.43
C VAL A 95 -8.04 0.90 0.16
N GLY A 96 -9.37 0.92 0.16
CA GLY A 96 -10.17 0.71 -1.05
C GLY A 96 -9.98 1.82 -2.08
N SER A 97 -9.84 3.09 -1.67
CA SER A 97 -9.52 4.17 -2.63
C SER A 97 -8.10 4.02 -3.20
N LEU A 98 -7.12 3.60 -2.39
CA LEU A 98 -5.79 3.24 -2.90
C LEU A 98 -5.88 2.09 -3.91
N ALA A 99 -6.56 1.01 -3.58
CA ALA A 99 -6.73 -0.15 -4.46
C ALA A 99 -7.45 0.23 -5.77
N ALA A 100 -8.55 0.97 -5.67
CA ALA A 100 -9.31 1.45 -6.82
C ALA A 100 -8.45 2.39 -7.70
N SER A 101 -7.69 3.31 -7.11
CA SER A 101 -6.80 4.20 -7.88
C SER A 101 -5.76 3.43 -8.68
N TYR A 102 -5.26 2.31 -8.16
CA TYR A 102 -4.32 1.46 -8.88
C TYR A 102 -4.98 0.78 -10.07
N ALA A 103 -6.16 0.19 -9.85
CA ALA A 103 -6.92 -0.47 -10.90
C ALA A 103 -7.32 0.51 -12.01
N VAL A 104 -7.81 1.71 -11.66
CA VAL A 104 -8.15 2.75 -12.64
C VAL A 104 -6.93 3.16 -13.46
N SER A 105 -5.81 3.47 -12.82
CA SER A 105 -4.59 3.84 -13.55
C SER A 105 -4.05 2.72 -14.43
N TRP A 106 -4.16 1.45 -13.99
CA TRP A 106 -3.76 0.29 -14.78
C TRP A 106 -4.64 0.13 -16.03
N ILE A 107 -5.95 0.30 -15.88
CA ILE A 107 -6.89 0.24 -17.00
C ILE A 107 -6.60 1.35 -18.01
N VAL A 108 -6.47 2.61 -17.55
CA VAL A 108 -6.20 3.75 -18.44
C VAL A 108 -4.88 3.56 -19.18
N TYR A 109 -3.82 3.14 -18.48
CA TYR A 109 -2.51 2.92 -19.09
C TYR A 109 -2.54 1.85 -20.20
N HIS A 110 -3.37 0.81 -20.05
CA HIS A 110 -3.48 -0.28 -21.03
C HIS A 110 -4.61 -0.11 -22.06
N ASP A 111 -5.41 0.95 -21.95
CA ASP A 111 -6.41 1.32 -22.97
C ASP A 111 -5.78 2.19 -24.07
N GLU A 112 -4.68 2.88 -23.75
CA GLU A 112 -3.93 3.75 -24.67
C GLU A 112 -2.86 3.01 -25.50
N ASP A 113 -2.58 1.75 -25.17
CA ASP A 113 -1.61 0.85 -25.85
C ASP A 113 -2.32 -0.21 -26.74
#